data_AF-A0A6G3XCS9-F1
#
_entry.id   AF-A0A6G3XCS9-F1
#
_cell.length_a   1.000
_cell.length_b   1.000
_cell.length_c   1.000
_cell.angle_alpha   90.00
_cell.angle_beta   90.00
_cell.angle_gamma   90.00
#
_symmetry.space_group_name_H-M   'P 1'
#
loop_
_entity.id
_entity.type
_entity.pdbx_description
1 polymer ?
#
loop_
_entity_poly.entity_id
_entity_poly.type
_entity_poly.pdbx_seq_one_letter_code
_entity_poly.pdbx_strand_id
1 'polypeptide(L)'
;VLQAALLETMAEHGLERCITFHHRTIEAQAFSVGLGQVVRRLHAADPERHPEEVWSGWLSGEHEPEARAEELHRFGGRVGRAVMSNCRVLGEGVDCPSVDSVALIDPKGSAVDIVQAIGRALRWKPGQDKLATLIVPVF
;
A
#
# COMPACT_ATOMS: atom_id res chain seq x y z
N VAL A 1 8.23 9.73 9.89
CA VAL A 1 7.22 9.38 10.93
C VAL A 1 6.16 8.46 10.34
N LEU A 2 5.43 8.88 9.29
CA LEU A 2 4.35 8.09 8.70
C LEU A 2 4.75 6.72 8.15
N GLN A 3 5.87 6.63 7.42
CA GLN A 3 6.39 5.35 6.93
C GLN A 3 6.69 4.39 8.08
N ALA A 4 7.24 4.89 9.19
CA ALA A 4 7.56 4.07 10.34
C ALA A 4 6.28 3.57 11.02
N ALA A 5 5.30 4.47 11.24
CA ALA A 5 4.00 4.09 11.78
C ALA A 5 3.32 3.01 10.91
N LEU A 6 3.31 3.19 9.59
CA LEU A 6 2.77 2.18 8.67
C LEU A 6 3.47 0.83 8.84
N LEU A 7 4.81 0.81 8.81
CA LEU A 7 5.59 -0.43 8.92
C LEU A 7 5.39 -1.10 10.28
N GLU A 8 5.27 -0.33 11.36
CA GLU A 8 4.94 -0.84 12.69
C GLU A 8 3.55 -1.46 12.75
N THR A 9 2.53 -0.78 12.20
CA THR A 9 1.17 -1.31 12.10
C THR A 9 1.15 -2.58 11.25
N MET A 10 1.89 -2.62 10.14
CA MET A 10 2.00 -3.83 9.32
C MET A 10 2.67 -4.98 10.07
N ALA A 11 3.70 -4.70 10.89
CA ALA A 11 4.32 -5.72 11.72
C ALA A 11 3.38 -6.24 12.82
N GLU A 12 2.70 -5.33 13.51
CA GLU A 12 1.79 -5.65 14.62
C GLU A 12 0.59 -6.49 14.19
N HIS A 13 0.04 -6.23 12.99
CA HIS A 13 -1.13 -6.93 12.46
C HIS A 13 -0.79 -8.03 11.43
N GLY A 14 0.48 -8.32 11.20
CA GLY A 14 0.90 -9.35 10.24
C GLY A 14 0.50 -9.04 8.79
N LEU A 15 0.50 -7.75 8.41
CA LEU A 15 0.12 -7.30 7.07
C LEU A 15 1.31 -7.40 6.11
N GLU A 16 1.06 -7.92 4.91
CA GLU A 16 2.09 -8.14 3.90
C GLU A 16 1.92 -7.25 2.67
N ARG A 17 0.71 -6.96 2.22
CA ARG A 17 0.47 -6.21 0.97
C ARG A 17 -0.39 -4.97 1.24
N CYS A 18 0.28 -3.86 1.47
CA CYS A 18 -0.38 -2.59 1.73
C CYS A 18 -0.40 -1.69 0.49
N ILE A 19 -1.57 -1.09 0.23
CA ILE A 19 -1.68 0.08 -0.65
C ILE A 19 -1.77 1.33 0.21
N THR A 20 -1.07 2.40 -0.14
CA THR A 20 -1.18 3.70 0.51
C THR A 20 -1.80 4.72 -0.44
N PHE A 21 -2.71 5.55 0.06
CA PHE A 21 -3.39 6.58 -0.72
C PHE A 21 -2.88 7.97 -0.35
N HIS A 22 -2.46 8.70 -1.39
CA HIS A 22 -1.89 10.04 -1.30
C HIS A 22 -2.67 11.02 -2.15
N HIS A 23 -2.66 12.30 -1.78
CA HIS A 23 -3.34 13.34 -2.53
C HIS A 23 -2.62 13.74 -3.81
N ARG A 24 -1.29 13.81 -3.75
CA ARG A 24 -0.43 14.26 -4.86
C ARG A 24 0.54 13.16 -5.28
N THR A 25 0.82 13.11 -6.58
CA THR A 25 1.82 12.21 -7.17
C THR A 25 3.18 12.32 -6.47
N ILE A 26 3.60 13.56 -6.18
CA ILE A 26 4.89 13.82 -5.51
C ILE A 26 4.95 13.23 -4.09
N GLU A 27 3.82 13.17 -3.38
CA GLU A 27 3.73 12.59 -2.03
C GLU A 27 3.82 11.06 -2.10
N ALA A 28 3.06 10.44 -3.02
CA ALA A 28 3.15 8.99 -3.27
C ALA A 28 4.58 8.57 -3.64
N GLN A 29 5.22 9.32 -4.55
CA GLN A 29 6.60 9.05 -4.96
C GLN A 29 7.58 9.22 -3.79
N ALA A 30 7.52 10.34 -3.07
CA ALA A 30 8.40 10.61 -1.94
C ALA A 30 8.24 9.56 -0.83
N PHE A 31 7.00 9.14 -0.56
CA PHE A 31 6.71 8.09 0.40
C PHE A 31 7.35 6.76 0.00
N SER A 32 7.19 6.35 -1.27
CA SER A 32 7.79 5.11 -1.78
C SER A 32 9.32 5.16 -1.74
N VAL A 33 9.93 6.26 -2.19
CA VAL A 33 11.40 6.41 -2.23
C VAL A 33 12.00 6.40 -0.82
N GLY A 34 11.36 7.07 0.14
CA GLY A 34 11.85 7.13 1.51
C GLY A 34 11.66 5.84 2.31
N LEU A 35 10.77 4.93 1.88
CA LEU A 35 10.40 3.73 2.64
C LEU A 35 11.64 2.87 2.97
N GLY A 36 12.52 2.65 1.99
CA GLY A 36 13.70 1.79 2.16
C GLY A 36 14.67 2.28 3.24
N GLN A 37 14.81 3.60 3.43
CA GLN A 37 15.65 4.13 4.52
C GLN A 37 15.02 3.84 5.90
N VAL A 38 13.69 3.90 5.99
CA VAL A 38 12.96 3.65 7.23
C VAL A 38 12.99 2.15 7.57
N VAL A 39 12.80 1.29 6.57
CA VAL A 39 12.91 -0.18 6.73
C VAL A 39 14.24 -0.57 7.33
N ARG A 40 15.36 -0.09 6.76
CA ARG A 40 16.70 -0.40 7.29
C ARG A 40 16.90 0.06 8.73
N ARG A 41 16.35 1.23 9.09
CA ARG A 41 16.43 1.76 10.46
C ARG A 41 15.62 0.92 11.45
N LEU A 42 14.41 0.51 11.06
CA LEU A 42 13.55 -0.33 11.90
C LEU A 42 14.12 -1.74 12.04
N HIS A 43 14.61 -2.34 10.95
CA HIS A 43 15.29 -3.63 10.98
C HIS A 43 16.54 -3.60 11.88
N ALA A 44 17.36 -2.55 11.80
CA ALA A 44 18.53 -2.42 12.68
C ALA A 44 18.17 -2.29 14.17
N ALA A 45 16.97 -1.80 14.49
CA ALA A 45 16.48 -1.67 15.86
C ALA A 45 15.83 -2.97 16.38
N ASP A 46 15.08 -3.67 15.53
CA ASP A 46 14.38 -4.92 15.84
C ASP A 46 14.28 -5.82 14.59
N PRO A 47 15.31 -6.67 14.33
CA PRO A 47 15.33 -7.56 13.18
C PRO A 47 14.27 -8.65 13.17
N GLU A 48 13.72 -9.02 14.33
CA GLU A 48 12.70 -10.07 14.44
C GLU A 48 11.34 -9.55 14.00
N ARG A 49 11.04 -8.28 14.30
CA ARG A 49 9.78 -7.63 13.96
C ARG A 49 9.74 -7.05 12.55
N HIS A 50 10.88 -6.56 12.05
CA HIS A 50 10.97 -5.86 10.77
C HIS A 50 11.88 -6.59 9.79
N PRO A 51 11.44 -6.85 8.54
CA PRO A 51 12.27 -7.51 7.55
C PRO A 51 13.41 -6.59 7.07
N GLU A 52 14.48 -7.20 6.57
CA GLU A 52 15.64 -6.49 6.00
C GLU A 52 15.22 -5.64 4.79
N GLU A 53 14.26 -6.14 4.02
CA GLU A 53 13.74 -5.46 2.83
C GLU A 53 12.20 -5.48 2.79
N VAL A 54 11.65 -4.38 2.28
CA VAL A 54 10.23 -4.25 1.92
C VAL A 54 10.19 -3.69 0.51
N TRP A 55 9.46 -4.36 -0.37
CA TRP A 55 9.29 -3.83 -1.72
C TRP A 55 8.45 -2.55 -1.66
N SER A 56 8.87 -1.52 -2.41
CA SER A 56 8.14 -0.27 -2.52
C SER A 56 8.03 0.18 -3.96
N GLY A 57 6.81 0.53 -4.39
CA GLY A 57 6.53 1.15 -5.67
C GLY A 57 5.54 2.29 -5.54
N TRP A 58 5.36 3.05 -6.63
CA TRP A 58 4.36 4.11 -6.67
C TRP A 58 3.68 4.19 -8.03
N LEU A 59 2.42 4.66 -8.02
CA LEU A 59 1.59 4.84 -9.20
C LEU A 59 0.81 6.16 -9.13
N SER A 60 0.73 6.85 -10.26
CA SER A 60 -0.15 8.00 -10.47
C SER A 60 -1.01 7.81 -11.72
N GLY A 61 -2.06 8.63 -11.86
CA GLY A 61 -2.94 8.61 -13.02
C GLY A 61 -2.25 9.02 -14.33
N GLU A 62 -1.03 9.56 -14.25
CA GLU A 62 -0.23 9.98 -15.40
C GLU A 62 0.56 8.81 -16.03
N HIS A 63 0.73 7.69 -15.32
CA HIS A 63 1.32 6.49 -15.91
C HIS A 63 0.41 5.89 -16.97
N GLU A 64 0.99 5.39 -18.06
CA GLU A 64 0.24 4.67 -19.09
C GLU A 64 -0.48 3.45 -18.53
N PRO A 65 -1.70 3.12 -18.99
CA PRO A 65 -2.49 1.99 -18.47
C PRO A 65 -1.72 0.67 -18.38
N GLU A 66 -0.93 0.34 -19.41
CA GLU A 66 -0.12 -0.87 -19.47
C GLU A 66 0.96 -0.88 -18.38
N ALA A 67 1.64 0.25 -18.17
CA ALA A 67 2.65 0.39 -17.12
C ALA A 67 2.04 0.26 -15.72
N ARG A 68 0.82 0.80 -15.52
CA ARG A 68 0.10 0.63 -14.24
C ARG A 68 -0.25 -0.83 -13.98
N ALA A 69 -0.74 -1.53 -15.00
CA ALA A 69 -1.08 -2.95 -14.90
C ALA A 69 0.15 -3.81 -14.60
N GLU A 70 1.29 -3.55 -15.25
CA GLU A 70 2.54 -4.25 -14.99
C GLU A 70 3.02 -4.03 -13.54
N GLU A 71 3.01 -2.79 -13.06
CA GLU A 71 3.48 -2.48 -11.71
C GLU A 71 2.58 -3.07 -10.63
N LEU A 72 1.26 -3.09 -10.86
CA LEU A 72 0.29 -3.78 -9.99
C LEU A 72 0.49 -5.29 -9.99
N HIS A 73 0.78 -5.89 -11.15
CA HIS A 73 1.12 -7.32 -11.23
C HIS A 73 2.40 -7.64 -10.46
N ARG A 74 3.45 -6.83 -10.64
CA ARG A 74 4.73 -6.96 -9.91
C ARG A 74 4.53 -6.83 -8.41
N PHE A 75 3.69 -5.90 -7.97
CA PHE A 75 3.32 -5.74 -6.56
C PHE A 75 2.57 -6.95 -6.01
N GLY A 76 1.55 -7.41 -6.74
CA GLY A 76 0.70 -8.51 -6.30
C GLY A 76 1.44 -9.84 -6.16
N GLY A 77 2.49 -10.05 -6.96
CA GLY A 77 3.33 -11.26 -6.97
C GLY A 77 4.54 -11.22 -6.04
N ARG A 78 4.72 -10.20 -5.20
CA ARG A 78 5.87 -10.14 -4.29
C ARG A 78 5.81 -11.20 -3.19
N VAL A 79 6.98 -11.78 -2.93
CA VAL A 79 7.28 -12.57 -1.73
C VAL A 79 7.70 -11.59 -0.64
N GLY A 80 7.14 -11.74 0.56
CA GLY A 80 7.37 -10.84 1.67
C GLY A 80 6.56 -9.54 1.58
N ARG A 81 6.90 -8.59 2.46
CA ARG A 81 6.14 -7.35 2.65
C ARG A 81 6.33 -6.39 1.47
N ALA A 82 5.24 -5.80 1.01
CA ALA A 82 5.20 -4.89 -0.13
C ALA A 82 4.25 -3.71 0.13
N VAL A 83 4.68 -2.52 -0.30
CA VAL A 83 3.90 -1.29 -0.19
C VAL A 83 3.80 -0.60 -1.55
N MET A 84 2.57 -0.36 -2.00
CA MET A 84 2.29 0.41 -3.21
C MET A 84 1.76 1.79 -2.84
N SER A 85 2.43 2.85 -3.27
CA SER A 85 1.99 4.24 -3.04
C SER A 85 1.20 4.78 -4.22
N ASN A 86 -0.08 5.08 -4.03
CA ASN A 86 -1.00 5.45 -5.08
C ASN A 86 -1.48 6.91 -4.95
N CYS A 87 -1.57 7.62 -6.07
CA CYS A 87 -2.30 8.86 -6.22
C CYS A 87 -3.35 8.75 -7.34
N ARG A 88 -4.64 8.64 -6.97
CA ARG A 88 -5.81 8.66 -7.86
C ARG A 88 -5.91 7.55 -8.95
N VAL A 89 -5.23 6.41 -8.82
CA VAL A 89 -5.21 5.36 -9.87
C VAL A 89 -6.21 4.23 -9.66
N LEU A 90 -6.62 3.96 -8.44
CA LEU A 90 -7.29 2.69 -8.11
C LEU A 90 -8.80 2.64 -8.44
N GLY A 91 -9.31 3.57 -9.25
CA GLY A 91 -10.73 3.66 -9.59
C GLY A 91 -11.23 2.67 -10.64
N GLU A 92 -10.39 2.30 -11.63
CA GLU A 92 -10.81 1.48 -12.77
C GLU A 92 -9.79 0.38 -13.09
N GLY A 93 -10.26 -0.87 -13.18
CA GLY A 93 -9.48 -2.00 -13.72
C GLY A 93 -8.42 -2.62 -12.79
N VAL A 94 -8.32 -2.20 -11.53
CA VAL A 94 -7.34 -2.74 -10.58
C VAL A 94 -7.92 -3.88 -9.76
N ASP A 95 -7.55 -5.11 -10.11
CA ASP A 95 -7.79 -6.31 -9.30
C ASP A 95 -6.47 -6.72 -8.64
N CYS A 96 -6.42 -6.66 -7.31
CA CYS A 96 -5.22 -6.98 -6.53
C CYS A 96 -5.61 -7.90 -5.36
N PRO A 97 -5.93 -9.18 -5.64
CA PRO A 97 -6.46 -10.10 -4.64
C PRO A 97 -5.46 -10.44 -3.54
N SER A 98 -4.18 -10.08 -3.67
CA SER A 98 -3.18 -10.25 -2.61
C SER A 98 -3.15 -9.11 -1.59
N VAL A 99 -3.82 -7.97 -1.86
CA VAL A 99 -3.86 -6.83 -0.91
C VAL A 99 -4.62 -7.23 0.34
N ASP A 100 -4.00 -7.03 1.50
CA ASP A 100 -4.56 -7.29 2.83
C ASP A 100 -4.78 -6.01 3.64
N SER A 101 -4.16 -4.90 3.24
CA SER A 101 -4.38 -3.61 3.90
C SER A 101 -4.33 -2.41 2.97
N VAL A 102 -4.96 -1.34 3.45
CA VAL A 102 -4.97 -0.04 2.80
C VAL A 102 -4.74 1.04 3.84
N ALA A 103 -3.85 2.00 3.56
CA ALA A 103 -3.62 3.15 4.42
C ALA A 103 -3.98 4.47 3.74
N LEU A 104 -4.75 5.30 4.43
CA LEU A 104 -5.13 6.65 3.98
C LEU A 104 -4.15 7.67 4.55
N ILE A 105 -3.01 7.89 3.88
CA ILE A 105 -1.89 8.67 4.45
C ILE A 105 -2.20 10.17 4.49
N ASP A 106 -2.63 10.71 3.37
CA ASP A 106 -2.98 12.12 3.19
C ASP A 106 -4.17 12.22 2.21
N PRO A 107 -5.32 11.61 2.56
CA PRO A 107 -6.45 11.62 1.66
C PRO A 107 -6.97 13.05 1.51
N LYS A 108 -6.90 13.59 0.29
CA LYS A 108 -7.72 14.73 -0.13
C LYS A 108 -8.56 14.29 -1.33
N GLY A 109 -9.86 14.20 -1.10
CA GLY A 109 -10.85 13.60 -2.00
C GLY A 109 -11.97 12.94 -1.19
N SER A 110 -12.93 12.33 -1.87
CA SER A 110 -14.04 11.63 -1.23
C SER A 110 -13.54 10.32 -0.60
N ALA A 111 -13.70 10.16 0.71
CA ALA A 111 -13.47 8.88 1.39
C ALA A 111 -14.31 7.75 0.77
N VAL A 112 -15.48 8.07 0.21
CA VAL A 112 -16.34 7.13 -0.50
C VAL A 112 -15.64 6.60 -1.74
N ASP A 113 -15.01 7.45 -2.56
CA ASP A 113 -14.32 7.02 -3.78
C ASP A 113 -13.15 6.10 -3.45
N ILE A 114 -12.45 6.39 -2.34
CA ILE A 114 -11.37 5.54 -1.84
C ILE A 114 -11.93 4.19 -1.39
N VAL A 115 -12.98 4.16 -0.56
CA VAL A 115 -13.62 2.91 -0.11
C VAL A 115 -14.15 2.09 -1.29
N GLN A 116 -14.69 2.74 -2.33
CA GLN A 116 -15.15 2.06 -3.55
C GLN A 116 -13.98 1.45 -4.35
N ALA A 117 -12.88 2.18 -4.52
CA ALA A 117 -11.65 1.67 -5.13
C ALA A 117 -11.09 0.47 -4.36
N ILE A 118 -11.10 0.56 -3.03
CA ILE A 118 -10.70 -0.52 -2.12
C ILE A 118 -11.59 -1.74 -2.29
N GLY A 119 -12.92 -1.57 -2.28
CA GLY A 119 -13.89 -2.66 -2.48
C GLY A 119 -13.74 -3.37 -3.82
N ARG A 120 -13.29 -2.65 -4.87
CA ARG A 120 -12.97 -3.24 -6.17
C ARG A 120 -11.66 -4.03 -6.14
N ALA A 121 -10.61 -3.48 -5.54
CA ALA A 121 -9.29 -4.10 -5.51
C ALA A 121 -9.22 -5.35 -4.60
N LEU A 122 -10.01 -5.39 -3.53
CA LEU A 122 -10.00 -6.46 -2.53
C LEU A 122 -10.86 -7.68 -2.88
N ARG A 123 -11.46 -7.72 -4.08
CA ARG A 123 -12.49 -8.68 -4.53
C ARG A 123 -12.46 -10.02 -3.79
N TRP A 124 -13.46 -10.23 -2.93
CA TRP A 124 -13.65 -11.46 -2.18
C TRP A 124 -14.22 -12.58 -3.06
N LYS A 125 -13.67 -13.79 -2.94
CA LYS A 125 -14.36 -15.00 -3.44
C LYS A 125 -15.35 -15.49 -2.38
N PRO A 126 -16.54 -16.00 -2.75
CA PRO A 126 -17.45 -16.61 -1.80
C PRO A 126 -16.75 -17.72 -1.00
N GLY A 127 -16.80 -17.65 0.33
CA GLY A 127 -16.14 -18.60 1.24
C GLY A 127 -14.69 -18.27 1.60
N GLN A 128 -14.16 -17.13 1.17
CA GLN A 128 -12.85 -16.64 1.61
C GLN A 128 -13.00 -15.73 2.84
N ASP A 129 -12.48 -16.19 3.99
CA ASP A 129 -12.31 -15.35 5.18
C ASP A 129 -11.10 -14.42 4.99
N LYS A 130 -11.30 -13.35 4.23
CA LYS A 130 -10.25 -12.36 3.97
C LYS A 130 -10.57 -11.06 4.69
N LEU A 131 -9.94 -10.86 5.85
CA LEU A 131 -9.97 -9.59 6.56
C LEU A 131 -9.11 -8.57 5.80
N ALA A 132 -9.71 -7.46 5.38
CA ALA A 132 -8.96 -6.33 4.83
C ALA A 132 -8.88 -5.23 5.88
N THR A 133 -7.66 -4.75 6.13
CA THR A 133 -7.40 -3.76 7.19
C THR A 133 -7.33 -2.36 6.59
N LEU A 134 -8.14 -1.44 7.11
CA LEU A 134 -8.08 -0.01 6.78
C LEU A 134 -7.31 0.74 7.87
N ILE A 135 -6.22 1.39 7.49
CA ILE A 135 -5.34 2.18 8.36
C ILE A 135 -5.62 3.66 8.10
N VAL A 136 -6.04 4.39 9.13
CA VAL A 136 -6.30 5.84 9.07
C VAL A 136 -5.46 6.53 10.15
N PRO A 137 -4.36 7.20 9.79
CA PRO A 137 -3.60 8.03 10.72
C PRO A 137 -4.47 9.18 11.25
N VAL A 138 -4.48 9.35 12.56
CA VAL A 138 -5.12 10.50 13.23
C VAL A 138 -4.00 11.37 13.78
N PHE A 139 -3.98 12.64 13.39
CA PHE A 139 -2.98 13.63 13.79
C PHE A 139 -3.60 14.72 14.67
#